data_AF-A0A2V9Z0X0-F1
#
_entry.id   AF-A0A2V9Z0X0-F1
#
_cell.length_a   1.000
_cell.length_b   1.000
_cell.length_c   1.000
_cell.angle_alpha   90.00
_cell.angle_beta   90.00
_cell.angle_gamma   90.00
#
_symmetry.space_group_name_H-M   'P 1'
#
loop_
_entity.id
_entity.type
_entity.pdbx_description
1 polymer ?
#
loop_
_entity_poly.entity_id
_entity_poly.type
_entity_poly.pdbx_seq_one_letter_code
_entity_poly.pdbx_strand_id
1 'polypeptide(L)'
;MANSRKADSSFFARNRWWIIATAIVAAVVLLAAFNSMRGDILPVHAVRVSRGTIRSVISTNGKVEPLQNFEAHAPAPTTVKHVLVKEGDHVKRGQLLLQLDDADARSDSAKALAQLRGSEADLSAVAHGGTQ
;
A
#
# COMPACT_ATOMS: atom_id res chain seq x y z
N MET A 1 27.42 -45.52 -114.53
CA MET A 1 26.78 -45.87 -113.23
C MET A 1 26.85 -44.62 -112.36
N ALA A 2 25.82 -43.78 -112.32
CA ALA A 2 24.62 -43.88 -111.46
C ALA A 2 24.99 -43.81 -109.96
N ASN A 3 24.34 -43.07 -109.06
CA ASN A 3 23.30 -42.05 -109.02
C ASN A 3 23.12 -41.72 -107.51
N SER A 4 22.45 -40.62 -107.18
CA SER A 4 21.75 -40.35 -105.90
C SER A 4 22.61 -40.08 -104.66
N ARG A 5 22.31 -39.11 -103.80
CA ARG A 5 21.19 -38.16 -103.71
C ARG A 5 21.60 -37.11 -102.66
N LYS A 6 21.29 -35.84 -102.92
CA LYS A 6 21.35 -34.75 -101.93
C LYS A 6 20.33 -34.99 -100.81
N ALA A 7 20.66 -34.54 -99.60
CA ALA A 7 19.69 -34.03 -98.64
C ALA A 7 20.34 -32.90 -97.82
N ASP A 8 19.71 -31.74 -97.88
CA ASP A 8 20.22 -30.44 -97.45
C ASP A 8 20.21 -30.27 -95.92
N SER A 9 21.31 -29.81 -95.35
CA SER A 9 21.44 -29.42 -93.95
C SER A 9 21.34 -27.90 -93.80
N SER A 10 20.13 -27.38 -93.55
CA SER A 10 19.93 -25.96 -93.19
C SER A 10 18.83 -25.76 -92.13
N PHE A 11 19.06 -26.29 -90.93
CA PHE A 11 18.24 -26.00 -89.74
C PHE A 11 18.99 -25.24 -88.62
N PHE A 12 20.31 -25.01 -88.74
CA PHE A 12 21.16 -24.61 -87.60
C PHE A 12 21.63 -23.13 -87.54
N ALA A 13 21.42 -22.31 -88.56
CA ALA A 13 21.89 -20.92 -88.56
C ALA A 13 20.91 -19.90 -87.93
N ARG A 14 19.62 -20.25 -87.78
CA ARG A 14 18.58 -19.41 -87.15
C ARG A 14 18.40 -19.69 -85.64
N ASN A 15 18.94 -20.81 -85.14
CA ASN A 15 18.80 -21.27 -83.76
C ASN A 15 19.92 -20.77 -82.80
N ARG A 16 21.00 -20.16 -83.30
CA ARG A 16 22.06 -19.60 -82.45
C ARG A 16 21.54 -18.47 -81.54
N TRP A 17 20.59 -17.69 -82.03
CA TRP A 17 19.98 -16.59 -81.27
C TRP A 17 19.08 -17.11 -80.15
N TRP A 18 18.42 -18.25 -80.36
CA TRP A 18 17.65 -18.94 -79.32
C TRP A 18 18.56 -19.49 -78.22
N ILE A 19 19.74 -20.03 -78.54
CA ILE A 19 20.70 -20.50 -77.52
C ILE A 19 21.19 -19.34 -76.63
N ILE A 20 21.48 -18.18 -77.23
CA ILE A 20 21.90 -16.97 -76.50
C ILE A 20 20.76 -16.47 -75.61
N ALA A 21 19.53 -16.41 -76.14
CA ALA A 21 18.36 -16.02 -75.36
C ALA A 21 18.14 -16.95 -74.15
N THR A 22 18.24 -18.27 -74.33
CA THR A 22 18.10 -19.23 -73.24
C THR A 22 19.21 -19.10 -72.20
N ALA A 23 20.45 -18.85 -72.62
CA ALA A 23 21.58 -18.64 -71.71
C ALA A 23 21.42 -17.36 -70.88
N ILE A 24 20.94 -16.27 -71.48
CA ILE A 24 20.65 -15.02 -70.78
C ILE A 24 19.52 -15.24 -69.78
N VAL A 25 18.44 -15.92 -70.19
CA VAL A 25 17.33 -16.25 -69.28
C VAL A 25 17.82 -17.10 -68.11
N ALA A 26 18.64 -18.12 -68.36
CA ALA A 26 19.23 -18.95 -67.30
C ALA A 26 20.12 -18.13 -66.36
N ALA A 27 20.95 -17.21 -66.89
CA ALA A 27 21.80 -16.34 -66.08
C ALA A 27 20.99 -15.37 -65.22
N VAL A 28 19.91 -14.80 -65.76
CA VAL A 28 19.00 -13.90 -65.02
C VAL A 28 18.27 -14.67 -63.91
N VAL A 29 17.81 -15.89 -64.20
CA VAL A 29 17.16 -16.76 -63.19
C VAL A 29 18.15 -17.13 -62.08
N LEU A 30 19.39 -17.49 -62.43
CA LEU A 30 20.43 -17.78 -61.43
C LEU A 30 20.79 -16.55 -60.58
N LEU A 31 20.89 -15.37 -61.19
CA LEU A 31 21.18 -14.12 -60.48
C LEU A 31 20.04 -13.74 -59.53
N ALA A 32 18.79 -13.87 -59.99
CA ALA A 32 17.60 -13.60 -59.18
C ALA A 32 17.51 -14.57 -58.00
N ALA A 33 17.75 -15.86 -58.23
CA ALA A 33 17.80 -16.87 -57.17
C ALA A 33 18.91 -16.57 -56.15
N PHE A 34 20.11 -16.18 -56.62
CA PHE A 34 21.23 -15.84 -55.75
C PHE A 34 20.97 -14.56 -54.92
N ASN A 35 20.22 -13.60 -55.47
CA ASN A 35 19.83 -12.39 -54.75
C ASN A 35 18.73 -12.68 -53.71
N SER A 36 17.76 -13.55 -54.02
CA SER A 36 16.73 -14.00 -53.07
C SER A 36 17.26 -14.87 -51.92
N MET A 37 18.44 -15.46 -52.05
CA MET A 37 19.12 -16.19 -50.97
C MET A 37 19.88 -15.28 -49.98
N ARG A 38 20.00 -13.98 -50.25
CA ARG A 38 20.52 -13.02 -49.26
C ARG A 38 19.41 -12.74 -48.24
N GLY A 39 19.41 -13.53 -47.17
CA GLY A 39 18.34 -13.61 -46.19
C GLY A 39 17.89 -12.25 -45.61
N ASP A 40 16.60 -12.17 -45.34
CA ASP A 40 15.95 -10.99 -44.77
C ASP A 40 16.46 -10.69 -43.36
N ILE A 41 16.87 -9.44 -43.15
CA ILE A 41 17.32 -8.93 -41.85
C ILE A 41 16.06 -8.71 -41.01
N LEU A 42 15.77 -9.65 -40.10
CA LEU A 42 14.59 -9.58 -39.25
C LEU A 42 14.68 -8.35 -38.32
N PRO A 43 13.79 -7.35 -38.44
CA PRO A 43 13.83 -6.18 -37.58
C PRO A 43 13.39 -6.57 -36.16
N VAL A 44 14.27 -6.33 -35.19
CA VAL A 44 13.98 -6.56 -33.77
C VAL A 44 13.75 -5.25 -33.05
N HIS A 45 12.74 -5.23 -32.18
CA HIS A 45 12.49 -4.09 -31.31
C HIS A 45 13.31 -4.22 -30.03
N ALA A 46 14.34 -3.39 -29.90
CA ALA A 46 15.16 -3.29 -28.70
C ALA A 46 14.82 -2.02 -27.91
N VAL A 47 14.74 -2.14 -26.58
CA VAL A 47 14.57 -1.03 -25.66
C VAL A 47 15.82 -0.92 -24.78
N ARG A 48 16.29 0.30 -24.53
CA ARG A 48 17.42 0.57 -23.66
C ARG A 48 17.01 0.47 -22.20
N VAL A 49 17.58 -0.48 -21.46
CA VAL A 49 17.35 -0.61 -20.02
C VAL A 49 18.07 0.50 -19.24
N SER A 50 17.42 1.07 -18.25
CA SER A 50 17.99 2.04 -17.31
C SER A 50 17.86 1.51 -15.88
N ARG A 51 18.84 1.84 -15.02
CA ARG A 51 18.81 1.46 -13.61
C ARG A 51 17.99 2.49 -12.83
N GLY A 52 16.91 2.03 -12.20
CA GLY A 52 16.12 2.82 -11.26
C GLY A 52 15.98 2.07 -9.93
N THR A 53 15.85 2.80 -8.83
CA THR A 53 15.63 2.21 -7.51
C THR A 53 14.21 1.66 -7.43
N ILE A 54 14.08 0.33 -7.38
CA ILE A 54 12.79 -0.34 -7.19
C ILE A 54 12.52 -0.40 -5.69
N ARG A 55 11.47 0.30 -5.23
CA ARG A 55 11.00 0.22 -3.84
C ARG A 55 9.85 -0.79 -3.78
N SER A 56 10.08 -1.91 -3.11
CA SER A 56 9.00 -2.81 -2.69
C SER A 56 8.48 -2.31 -1.35
N VAL A 57 7.27 -1.75 -1.33
CA VAL A 57 6.64 -1.24 -0.12
C VAL A 57 5.53 -2.21 0.26
N ILE A 58 5.61 -2.81 1.44
CA ILE A 58 4.50 -3.59 1.98
C ILE A 58 3.58 -2.60 2.69
N SER A 59 2.42 -2.33 2.10
CA SER A 59 1.38 -1.53 2.72
C SER A 59 0.68 -2.35 3.81
N THR A 60 1.11 -2.17 5.05
CA THR A 60 0.37 -2.68 6.21
C THR A 60 -0.75 -1.71 6.53
N ASN A 61 -1.98 -2.24 6.59
CA ASN A 61 -3.12 -1.52 7.16
C ASN A 61 -3.04 -1.67 8.68
N GLY A 62 -2.73 -0.58 9.38
CA GLY A 62 -2.81 -0.52 10.83
C GLY A 62 -4.12 0.12 11.27
N LYS A 63 -4.80 -0.44 12.26
CA LYS A 63 -5.91 0.24 12.93
C LYS A 63 -5.31 1.23 13.93
N VAL A 64 -5.73 2.49 13.87
CA VAL A 64 -5.35 3.48 14.88
C VAL A 64 -6.21 3.23 16.11
N GLU A 65 -5.57 2.88 17.21
CA GLU A 65 -6.22 2.73 18.51
C GLU A 65 -5.83 3.89 19.43
N PRO A 66 -6.73 4.33 20.33
CA PRO A 66 -6.38 5.34 21.33
C PRO A 66 -5.21 4.84 22.17
N LEU A 67 -4.18 5.67 22.38
CA LEU A 67 -3.07 5.32 23.26
C LEU A 67 -3.54 5.04 24.70
N GLN A 68 -4.65 5.67 25.11
CA GLN A 68 -5.20 5.55 26.44
C GLN A 68 -6.72 5.70 26.36
N ASN A 69 -7.43 4.57 26.43
CA ASN A 69 -8.87 4.59 26.64
C ASN A 69 -9.14 4.81 28.13
N PHE A 70 -9.88 5.87 28.48
CA PHE A 70 -10.23 6.18 29.86
C PHE A 70 -11.74 6.23 29.99
N GLU A 71 -12.28 5.27 30.73
CA GLU A 71 -13.70 5.23 31.08
C GLU A 71 -13.88 5.80 32.49
N ALA A 72 -14.63 6.88 32.60
CA ALA A 72 -14.89 7.53 33.87
C ALA A 72 -16.02 6.81 34.61
N HIS A 73 -15.72 6.22 35.77
CA HIS A 73 -16.72 5.62 36.64
C HIS A 73 -17.04 6.53 37.83
N ALA A 74 -18.30 6.49 38.29
CA ALA A 74 -18.68 7.16 39.51
C ALA A 74 -18.01 6.49 40.72
N PRO A 75 -17.36 7.24 41.62
CA PRO A 75 -16.66 6.67 42.77
C PRO A 75 -17.61 6.14 43.86
N ALA A 76 -18.88 6.59 43.85
CA ALA A 76 -19.88 6.17 44.82
C ALA A 76 -21.27 6.11 44.16
N PRO A 77 -22.16 5.19 44.61
CA PRO A 77 -23.53 5.08 44.11
C PRO A 77 -24.36 6.25 44.64
N THR A 78 -24.43 7.33 43.86
CA THR A 78 -25.14 8.55 44.20
C THR A 78 -25.82 9.14 42.96
N THR A 79 -26.73 10.09 43.16
CA THR A 79 -27.43 10.76 42.07
C THR A 79 -26.56 11.85 41.43
N VAL A 80 -26.69 12.03 40.11
CA VAL A 80 -26.06 13.16 39.41
C VAL A 80 -26.78 14.45 39.74
N LYS A 81 -26.05 15.45 40.21
CA LYS A 81 -26.57 16.79 40.48
C LYS A 81 -26.45 17.71 39.27
N HIS A 82 -25.28 17.78 38.65
CA HIS A 82 -25.02 18.62 37.48
C HIS A 82 -24.06 17.93 36.51
N VAL A 83 -24.35 18.05 35.21
CA VAL A 83 -23.43 17.70 34.12
C VAL A 83 -22.87 18.99 33.55
N LEU A 84 -21.55 19.12 33.47
CA LEU A 84 -20.86 20.37 33.13
C LEU A 84 -20.18 20.34 31.76
N VAL A 85 -20.23 19.20 31.08
CA VAL A 85 -19.62 18.97 29.77
C VAL A 85 -20.63 18.36 28.81
N LYS A 86 -20.40 18.54 27.51
CA LYS A 86 -21.21 17.95 26.45
C LYS A 86 -20.43 16.88 25.70
N GLU A 87 -21.16 16.01 25.03
CA GLU A 87 -20.57 15.01 24.15
C GLU A 87 -19.74 15.68 23.04
N GLY A 88 -18.50 15.23 22.86
CA GLY A 88 -17.55 15.79 21.89
C GLY A 88 -16.68 16.94 22.43
N ASP A 89 -16.88 17.39 23.67
CA ASP A 89 -16.05 18.45 24.26
C ASP A 89 -14.63 17.94 24.56
N HIS A 90 -13.63 18.78 24.24
CA HIS A 90 -12.24 18.53 24.62
C HIS A 90 -12.01 18.97 26.08
N VAL A 91 -11.69 18.01 26.94
CA VAL A 91 -11.49 18.25 28.37
C VAL A 91 -10.03 18.09 28.76
N LYS A 92 -9.58 18.90 29.73
CA LYS A 92 -8.21 18.84 30.27
C LYS A 92 -8.16 17.99 31.53
N ARG A 93 -6.98 17.47 31.87
CA ARG A 93 -6.76 16.75 33.12
C ARG A 93 -7.14 17.64 34.32
N GLY A 94 -7.99 17.12 35.21
CA GLY A 94 -8.47 17.82 36.40
C GLY A 94 -9.67 18.74 36.16
N GLN A 95 -10.20 18.82 34.92
CA GLN A 95 -11.41 19.56 34.65
C GLN A 95 -12.63 18.86 35.26
N LEU A 96 -13.50 19.63 35.91
CA LEU A 96 -14.74 19.13 36.49
C LEU A 96 -15.73 18.78 35.36
N LEU A 97 -16.12 17.51 35.28
CA LEU A 97 -17.03 17.00 34.25
C LEU A 97 -18.48 16.91 34.74
N LEU A 98 -18.63 16.48 35.99
CA LEU A 98 -19.89 16.09 36.60
C LEU A 98 -19.82 16.41 38.09
N GLN A 99 -20.93 16.82 38.67
CA GLN A 99 -21.10 16.93 40.11
C GLN A 99 -22.14 15.91 40.57
N LEU A 100 -21.75 15.06 41.52
CA LEU A 100 -22.63 14.12 42.20
C LEU A 100 -23.26 14.78 43.42
N ASP A 101 -24.39 14.25 43.88
CA ASP A 101 -24.99 14.64 45.15
C ASP A 101 -24.15 14.13 46.33
N ASP A 102 -23.77 15.05 47.21
CA ASP A 102 -22.81 14.83 48.28
C ASP A 102 -23.41 15.01 49.69
N ALA A 103 -24.74 15.08 49.80
CA ALA A 103 -25.43 15.30 51.07
C ALA A 103 -25.05 14.27 52.15
N ASP A 104 -25.10 12.98 51.83
CA ASP A 104 -24.76 11.90 52.77
C ASP A 104 -23.27 11.92 53.13
N ALA A 105 -22.40 12.09 52.12
CA ALA A 105 -20.96 12.17 52.32
C ALA A 105 -20.54 13.34 53.23
N ARG A 106 -21.22 14.49 53.10
CA ARG A 106 -21.01 15.66 53.98
C ARG A 106 -21.47 15.37 55.41
N SER A 107 -22.62 14.73 55.57
CA SER A 107 -23.16 14.34 56.87
C SER A 107 -22.20 13.40 57.60
N ASP A 108 -21.70 12.38 56.91
CA ASP A 108 -20.79 11.41 57.50
C ASP A 108 -19.41 12.00 57.80
N SER A 109 -18.90 12.89 56.93
CA SER A 109 -17.69 13.67 57.21
C SER A 109 -17.85 14.53 58.47
N ALA A 110 -18.98 15.22 58.63
CA ALA A 110 -19.25 16.05 59.79
C ALA A 110 -19.32 15.23 61.09
N LYS A 111 -19.98 14.05 61.05
CA LYS A 111 -20.00 13.12 62.19
C LYS A 111 -18.60 12.64 62.57
N ALA A 112 -17.81 12.20 61.58
CA ALA A 112 -16.44 11.74 61.81
C ALA A 112 -15.56 12.85 62.39
N LEU A 113 -15.70 14.08 61.90
CA LEU A 113 -14.97 15.24 62.43
C LEU A 113 -15.37 15.58 63.86
N ALA A 114 -16.66 15.49 64.19
CA ALA A 114 -17.14 15.70 65.56
C ALA A 114 -16.60 14.63 66.51
N GLN A 115 -16.57 13.37 66.07
CA GLN A 115 -16.00 12.27 66.84
C GLN A 115 -14.50 12.45 67.08
N LEU A 116 -13.75 12.85 66.04
CA LEU A 116 -12.33 13.15 66.15
C LEU A 116 -12.06 14.24 67.19
N ARG A 117 -12.79 15.36 67.12
CA ARG A 117 -12.66 16.47 68.08
C ARG A 117 -13.02 16.06 69.50
N GLY A 118 -14.04 15.21 69.67
CA GLY A 118 -14.39 14.64 70.97
C GLY A 118 -13.23 13.83 71.55
N SER A 119 -12.67 12.91 70.77
CA SER A 119 -11.52 12.09 71.20
C SER A 119 -10.26 12.92 71.47
N GLU A 120 -10.01 13.97 70.68
CA GLU A 120 -8.91 14.91 70.94
C GLU A 120 -9.11 15.69 72.24
N ALA A 121 -10.34 16.13 72.52
CA ALA A 121 -10.67 16.80 73.78
C ALA A 121 -10.50 15.86 74.98
N ASP A 122 -10.93 14.61 74.87
CA ASP A 122 -10.75 13.59 75.90
C ASP A 122 -9.26 13.31 76.17
N LEU A 123 -8.46 13.15 75.11
CA LEU A 123 -7.01 13.00 75.23
C LEU A 123 -6.35 14.21 75.89
N SER A 124 -6.76 15.42 75.50
CA SER A 124 -6.26 16.65 76.10
C SER A 124 -6.64 16.74 77.58
N ALA A 125 -7.85 16.36 77.96
CA ALA A 125 -8.31 16.33 79.35
C ALA A 125 -7.51 15.32 80.19
N VAL A 126 -7.24 14.13 79.65
CA VAL A 126 -6.38 13.14 80.31
C VAL A 126 -4.95 13.64 80.44
N ALA A 127 -4.40 14.25 79.40
CA ALA A 127 -3.01 14.74 79.37
C ALA A 127 -2.75 15.93 80.30
N HIS A 128 -3.73 16.84 80.46
CA HIS A 128 -3.59 18.05 81.29
C HIS A 128 -4.00 17.83 82.76
N GLY A 129 -4.17 16.58 83.18
CA GLY A 129 -4.46 16.22 84.56
C GLY A 129 -5.95 16.00 84.78
N GLY A 130 -6.38 14.76 84.55
CA GLY A 130 -7.61 14.25 85.15
C GLY A 130 -7.56 14.50 86.66
N THR A 131 -8.54 15.26 87.14
CA THR A 131 -8.77 15.67 88.54
C THR A 131 -8.23 14.68 89.59
N GLN A 132 -7.36 15.14 90.49
CA GLN A 132 -7.35 14.65 91.88
C GLN A 132 -8.50 15.28 92.66
#